data_AF-A0A1V4GY02-F1
#
_entry.id   AF-A0A1V4GY02-F1
#
_cell.length_a   1.000
_cell.length_b   1.000
_cell.length_c   1.000
_cell.angle_alpha   90.00
_cell.angle_beta   90.00
_cell.angle_gamma   90.00
#
_symmetry.space_group_name_H-M   'P 1'
#
loop_
_entity.id
_entity.type
_entity.pdbx_description
1 polymer ?
#
loop_
_entity_poly.entity_id
_entity_poly.type
_entity_poly.pdbx_seq_one_letter_code
_entity_poly.pdbx_strand_id
1 'polypeptide(L)'
;MQGVHSTSLHPNIIAFVVILKFIGYIIEAKDYGFLFLIGSLSVLFSITILIIITDPNPFIFDFNDTIITILLAIIGGISAMICGKLFLPKLPKNFDK
;
A
#
# COMPACT_ATOMS: atom_id res chain seq x y z
N MET A 1 12.25 41.43 35.35
CA MET A 1 12.10 39.99 35.06
C MET A 1 10.70 39.79 34.51
N GLN A 2 10.52 39.94 33.19
CA GLN A 2 9.21 39.83 32.54
C GLN A 2 8.95 38.37 32.17
N GLY A 3 7.77 37.89 32.57
CA GLY A 3 7.36 36.50 32.52
C GLY A 3 7.26 35.92 31.11
N VAL A 4 7.57 34.63 31.02
CA VAL A 4 7.43 33.79 29.84
C VAL A 4 5.94 33.68 29.52
N HIS A 5 5.52 34.33 28.42
CA HIS A 5 4.17 34.26 27.91
C HIS A 5 4.00 32.90 27.19
N SER A 6 3.54 31.88 27.93
CA SER A 6 3.12 30.61 27.33
C SER A 6 1.89 30.85 26.45
N THR A 7 2.09 30.89 25.13
CA THR A 7 1.00 30.91 24.15
C THR A 7 0.25 29.58 24.21
N SER A 8 -0.91 29.58 24.86
CA SER A 8 -1.83 28.43 24.88
C SER A 8 -2.40 28.24 23.47
N LEU A 9 -1.94 27.18 22.80
CA LEU A 9 -2.45 26.78 21.50
C LEU A 9 -3.92 26.33 21.67
N HIS A 10 -4.86 27.07 21.08
CA HIS A 10 -6.30 26.86 21.25
C HIS A 10 -6.68 25.40 20.90
N PRO A 11 -7.51 24.71 21.71
CA PRO A 11 -7.86 23.29 21.51
C PRO A 11 -8.50 23.00 20.14
N ASN A 12 -9.15 23.99 19.53
CA ASN A 12 -9.73 23.90 18.19
C ASN A 12 -8.67 23.75 17.08
N ILE A 13 -7.48 24.34 17.24
CA ILE A 13 -6.38 24.23 16.26
C ILE A 13 -5.77 22.83 16.32
N ILE A 14 -5.62 22.29 17.53
CA ILE A 14 -5.08 20.94 17.73
C ILE A 14 -6.02 19.89 17.14
N ALA A 15 -7.33 20.01 17.39
CA ALA A 15 -8.35 19.14 16.81
C ALA A 15 -8.35 19.19 15.27
N PHE A 16 -8.23 20.39 14.69
CA PHE A 16 -8.16 20.58 13.24
C PHE A 16 -6.91 19.93 12.61
N VAL A 17 -5.74 20.05 13.23
CA VAL A 17 -4.50 19.41 12.75
C VAL A 17 -4.59 17.88 12.84
N VAL A 18 -5.22 17.34 13.89
CA VAL A 18 -5.43 15.89 14.04
C VAL A 18 -6.38 15.36 12.97
N ILE A 19 -7.47 16.07 12.68
CA ILE A 19 -8.43 15.70 11.62
C ILE A 19 -7.75 15.72 10.24
N LEU A 20 -6.94 16.75 9.95
CA LEU A 20 -6.16 16.82 8.70
C LEU A 20 -5.14 15.67 8.58
N LYS A 21 -4.44 15.33 9.68
CA LYS A 21 -3.56 14.15 9.72
C LYS A 21 -4.32 12.85 9.49
N PHE A 22 -5.52 12.73 10.05
CA PHE A 22 -6.35 11.53 9.91
C PHE A 22 -6.92 11.40 8.48
N ILE A 23 -7.36 12.50 7.87
CA ILE A 23 -7.80 12.56 6.48
C ILE A 23 -6.63 12.27 5.53
N GLY A 24 -5.46 12.87 5.77
CA GLY A 24 -4.24 12.57 5.02
C GLY A 24 -3.82 11.11 5.12
N TYR A 25 -3.92 10.51 6.31
CA TYR A 25 -3.68 9.08 6.53
C TYR A 25 -4.67 8.19 5.77
N ILE A 26 -5.96 8.55 5.72
CA ILE A 26 -6.97 7.80 4.96
C ILE A 26 -6.75 7.93 3.44
N ILE A 27 -6.32 9.09 2.95
CA ILE A 27 -6.01 9.33 1.54
C ILE A 27 -4.75 8.54 1.13
N GLU A 28 -3.68 8.60 1.93
CA GLU A 28 -2.46 7.81 1.70
C GLU A 28 -2.74 6.30 1.76
N ALA A 29 -3.52 5.83 2.73
CA ALA A 29 -3.87 4.42 2.86
C ALA A 29 -4.66 3.88 1.66
N LYS A 30 -5.44 4.73 0.97
CA LYS A 30 -6.19 4.35 -0.23
C LYS A 30 -5.25 4.01 -1.40
N ASP A 31 -4.20 4.79 -1.60
CA ASP A 31 -3.22 4.55 -2.66
C ASP A 31 -2.33 3.34 -2.34
N TYR A 32 -1.91 3.17 -1.08
CA TYR A 32 -1.13 2.01 -0.67
C TYR A 32 -1.92 0.71 -0.63
N GLY A 33 -3.21 0.76 -0.29
CA GLY A 33 -4.12 -0.39 -0.40
C GLY A 33 -4.34 -0.81 -1.86
N PHE A 34 -4.44 0.15 -2.77
CA PHE A 34 -4.50 -0.11 -4.21
C PHE A 34 -3.20 -0.73 -4.73
N LEU A 35 -2.03 -0.23 -4.30
CA LEU A 35 -0.73 -0.81 -4.64
C LEU A 35 -0.58 -2.25 -4.14
N PHE A 36 -1.06 -2.55 -2.93
CA PHE A 36 -1.10 -3.92 -2.41
C PHE A 36 -1.97 -4.82 -3.30
N LEU A 37 -3.16 -4.36 -3.70
CA LEU A 37 -4.08 -5.11 -4.55
C LEU A 37 -3.48 -5.38 -5.93
N ILE A 38 -2.91 -4.36 -6.59
CA ILE A 38 -2.27 -4.48 -7.91
C ILE A 38 -1.04 -5.39 -7.84
N GLY A 39 -0.21 -5.25 -6.80
CA GLY A 39 0.95 -6.13 -6.60
C GLY A 39 0.55 -7.59 -6.42
N SER A 40 -0.51 -7.84 -5.64
CA SER A 40 -1.03 -9.20 -5.43
C SER A 40 -1.61 -9.80 -6.73
N LEU A 41 -2.40 -9.03 -7.47
CA LEU A 41 -2.98 -9.45 -8.76
C LEU A 41 -1.90 -9.70 -9.82
N SER A 42 -0.84 -8.89 -9.86
CA SER A 42 0.28 -9.07 -10.78
C SER A 42 1.00 -10.39 -10.55
N VAL A 43 1.23 -10.77 -9.28
CA VAL A 43 1.83 -12.06 -8.94
C VAL A 43 0.90 -13.21 -9.30
N LEU A 44 -0.39 -13.12 -8.99
CA LEU A 44 -1.37 -14.14 -9.39
C LEU A 44 -1.38 -14.34 -10.90
N PHE A 45 -1.44 -13.24 -11.68
CA PHE A 45 -1.42 -13.29 -13.13
C PHE A 45 -0.15 -13.96 -13.67
N SER A 46 1.02 -13.64 -13.10
CA SER A 46 2.30 -14.21 -13.51
C SER A 46 2.37 -15.71 -13.21
N ILE A 47 1.90 -16.13 -12.04
CA ILE A 47 1.83 -17.55 -11.65
C ILE A 47 0.85 -18.30 -12.55
N THR A 48 -0.33 -17.74 -12.83
CA THR A 48 -1.31 -18.36 -13.73
C THR A 48 -0.75 -18.57 -15.14
N ILE A 49 -0.06 -17.57 -15.70
CA ILE A 49 0.62 -17.73 -17.01
C ILE A 49 1.66 -18.84 -16.92
N LEU A 50 2.49 -18.84 -15.88
CA LEU A 50 3.53 -19.84 -15.69
C LEU A 50 2.93 -21.26 -15.62
N ILE A 51 1.81 -21.44 -14.95
CA ILE A 51 1.14 -22.74 -14.85
C ILE A 51 0.57 -23.18 -16.20
N ILE A 52 -0.07 -22.27 -16.95
CA ILE A 52 -0.61 -22.58 -18.29
C ILE A 52 0.49 -23.03 -19.26
N ILE A 53 1.69 -22.44 -19.19
CA ILE A 53 2.78 -22.80 -20.11
C ILE A 53 3.55 -24.06 -19.69
N THR A 54 3.56 -24.38 -18.40
CA THR A 54 4.44 -25.43 -17.86
C THR A 54 3.66 -26.73 -17.60
N ASP A 55 2.37 -26.65 -17.32
CA ASP A 55 1.55 -27.80 -16.95
C ASP A 55 0.62 -28.23 -18.10
N PRO A 56 0.70 -29.49 -18.58
CA PRO A 56 -0.24 -30.02 -19.57
C PRO A 56 -1.69 -30.17 -19.05
N ASN A 57 -1.94 -30.06 -17.74
CA ASN A 57 -3.25 -30.11 -17.10
C ASN A 57 -3.43 -28.98 -16.05
N PRO A 58 -3.51 -27.70 -16.49
CA PRO A 58 -3.39 -26.52 -15.62
C PRO A 58 -4.58 -26.28 -14.67
N PHE A 59 -5.60 -27.15 -14.68
CA PHE A 59 -6.81 -27.02 -13.87
C PHE A 59 -6.81 -27.90 -12.60
N ILE A 60 -5.77 -28.71 -12.40
CA ILE A 60 -5.62 -29.52 -11.19
C ILE A 60 -4.71 -28.75 -10.22
N PHE A 61 -5.32 -28.01 -9.30
CA PHE A 61 -4.60 -27.35 -8.21
C PHE A 61 -4.71 -28.18 -6.93
N ASP A 62 -3.56 -28.56 -6.36
CA ASP A 62 -3.51 -29.10 -5.00
C ASP A 62 -3.74 -27.97 -3.98
N PHE A 63 -4.27 -28.33 -2.81
CA PHE A 63 -4.47 -27.43 -1.68
C PHE A 63 -3.15 -26.80 -1.22
N ASN A 64 -2.05 -27.56 -1.27
CA ASN A 64 -0.71 -27.06 -0.94
C ASN A 64 -0.24 -25.97 -1.91
N ASP A 65 -0.42 -26.18 -3.21
CA ASP A 65 -0.03 -25.19 -4.23
C ASP A 65 -0.90 -23.93 -4.14
N THR A 66 -2.16 -24.10 -3.77
CA THR A 66 -3.07 -22.98 -3.50
C THR A 66 -2.60 -22.13 -2.32
N ILE A 67 -2.21 -22.76 -1.20
CA ILE A 67 -1.67 -22.04 -0.03
C ILE A 67 -0.38 -21.30 -0.39
N ILE A 68 0.54 -21.96 -1.11
CA ILE A 68 1.81 -21.36 -1.55
C ILE A 68 1.54 -20.15 -2.47
N THR A 69 0.60 -20.29 -3.41
CA THR A 69 0.22 -19.22 -4.34
C THR A 69 -0.37 -18.02 -3.60
N ILE A 70 -1.22 -18.25 -2.60
CA ILE A 70 -1.79 -17.18 -1.77
C ILE A 70 -0.69 -16.47 -0.99
N LEU A 71 0.25 -17.21 -0.39
CA LEU A 71 1.39 -16.60 0.32
C LEU A 71 2.26 -15.75 -0.59
N LEU A 72 2.56 -16.24 -1.80
CA LEU A 72 3.30 -15.49 -2.82
C LEU A 72 2.57 -14.21 -3.24
N ALA A 73 1.26 -14.27 -3.43
CA ALA A 73 0.45 -13.10 -3.76
C ALA A 73 0.48 -12.05 -2.65
N ILE A 74 0.37 -12.46 -1.38
CA ILE A 74 0.47 -11.57 -0.23
C ILE A 74 1.86 -10.90 -0.16
N ILE A 75 2.93 -11.67 -0.36
CA ILE A 75 4.30 -11.13 -0.41
C ILE A 75 4.45 -10.13 -1.55
N GLY A 76 3.91 -10.44 -2.73
CA GLY A 76 3.84 -9.55 -3.89
C GLY A 76 3.16 -8.23 -3.55
N GLY A 77 1.98 -8.27 -2.94
CA GLY A 77 1.26 -7.09 -2.50
C GLY A 77 2.04 -6.25 -1.48
N ILE A 78 2.64 -6.89 -0.47
CA ILE A 78 3.46 -6.19 0.54
C ILE A 78 4.67 -5.52 -0.12
N SER A 79 5.33 -6.20 -1.06
CA SER A 79 6.48 -5.63 -1.77
C SER A 79 6.09 -4.40 -2.59
N ALA A 80 4.96 -4.44 -3.30
CA ALA A 80 4.43 -3.30 -4.05
C ALA A 80 4.03 -2.14 -3.13
N MET A 81 3.47 -2.44 -1.96
CA MET A 81 3.14 -1.43 -0.95
C MET A 81 4.40 -0.76 -0.40
N ILE A 82 5.45 -1.52 -0.07
CA ILE A 82 6.73 -0.99 0.43
C ILE A 82 7.42 -0.16 -0.65
N CYS A 83 7.48 -0.65 -1.89
CA CYS A 83 8.00 0.10 -3.03
C CYS A 83 7.22 1.40 -3.23
N GLY A 84 5.88 1.33 -3.21
CA GLY A 84 5.02 2.50 -3.24
C GLY A 84 5.39 3.52 -2.17
N LYS A 85 5.53 3.09 -0.91
CA LYS A 85 5.92 3.97 0.20
C LYS A 85 7.32 4.56 0.06
N LEU A 86 8.26 3.84 -0.54
CA LEU A 86 9.64 4.31 -0.70
C LEU A 86 9.81 5.26 -1.89
N PHE A 87 9.05 5.07 -2.95
CA PHE A 87 9.22 5.77 -4.23
C PHE A 87 8.17 6.86 -4.45
N LEU A 88 6.90 6.66 -4.10
CA LEU A 88 5.81 7.65 -4.32
C LEU A 88 6.04 8.99 -3.61
N PRO A 89 6.49 9.05 -2.35
CA PRO A 89 6.77 10.33 -1.68
C PRO A 89 7.97 11.08 -2.28
N LYS A 90 8.79 10.40 -3.09
CA LYS A 90 9.98 10.97 -3.74
C LYS A 90 9.73 11.35 -5.20
N LEU A 91 8.54 11.08 -5.75
CA LEU A 91 8.20 11.57 -7.09
C LEU A 91 7.98 13.09 -7.02
N PRO A 92 8.69 13.89 -7.84
CA PRO A 92 8.43 15.32 -7.92
C PRO A 92 6.98 15.55 -8.33
N LYS A 93 6.29 16.50 -7.67
CA LYS A 93 4.87 16.86 -7.88
C LYS A 93 4.49 17.32 -9.31
N ASN A 94 5.41 17.22 -10.27
CA ASN A 94 5.23 17.63 -11.67
C ASN A 94 4.97 16.44 -12.62
N PHE A 95 4.76 15.23 -12.12
CA PHE A 95 4.41 14.07 -12.95
C PHE A 95 2.96 14.08 -13.47
N ASP A 96 2.13 15.03 -13.02
CA ASP A 96 0.74 15.24 -13.49
C ASP A 96 0.64 16.12 -14.76
N LYS A 97 1.72 16.33 -15.51
CA LYS A 97 1.69 17.12 -16.76
C LYS A 97 1.54 16.27 -18.01
#